data_AF-A0A849S827-F1
#
_entry.id   AF-A0A849S827-F1
#
_cell.length_a   1.000
_cell.length_b   1.000
_cell.length_c   1.000
_cell.angle_alpha   90.00
_cell.angle_beta   90.00
_cell.angle_gamma   90.00
#
_symmetry.space_group_name_H-M   'P 1'
#
loop_
_entity.id
_entity.type
_entity.pdbx_description
1 polymer ?
#
loop_
_entity_poly.entity_id
_entity_poly.type
_entity_poly.pdbx_seq_one_letter_code
_entity_poly.pdbx_strand_id
1 'polypeptide(L)'
;MDFLKMTASNANTSYKTSMTVADLEKFMLTGKAEPGSEGQVMHLIDETPTSMVAGAVDQLATKKNIDAQVIWKNLAQVAIEIKSPNKFWDAVG
;
A
#
# COMPACT_ATOMS: atom_id res chain seq x y z
N MET A 1 -15.90 1.39 7.92
CA MET A 1 -15.38 0.35 7.00
C MET A 1 -13.93 0.11 7.38
N ASP A 2 -13.45 -1.14 7.39
CA ASP A 2 -12.05 -1.43 7.71
C ASP A 2 -11.24 -1.52 6.41
N PHE A 3 -10.77 -0.37 5.94
CA PHE A 3 -10.03 -0.24 4.69
C PHE A 3 -8.70 -0.97 4.73
N LEU A 4 -7.99 -0.98 5.86
CA LEU A 4 -6.73 -1.73 5.99
C LEU A 4 -6.95 -3.24 5.75
N LYS A 5 -8.01 -3.80 6.34
CA LYS A 5 -8.36 -5.21 6.11
C LYS A 5 -8.77 -5.48 4.66
N MET A 6 -9.60 -4.61 4.09
CA MET A 6 -10.05 -4.77 2.70
C MET A 6 -8.90 -4.65 1.70
N THR A 7 -8.01 -3.69 1.91
CA THR A 7 -6.83 -3.45 1.08
C THR A 7 -5.88 -4.63 1.15
N ALA A 8 -5.58 -5.14 2.35
CA ALA A 8 -4.75 -6.33 2.51
C ALA A 8 -5.38 -7.55 1.82
N SER A 9 -6.69 -7.74 1.96
CA SER A 9 -7.38 -8.83 1.26
C SER A 9 -7.36 -8.70 -0.26
N ASN A 10 -7.45 -7.48 -0.80
CA ASN A 10 -7.36 -7.24 -2.24
C ASN A 10 -5.94 -7.46 -2.79
N ALA A 11 -4.92 -6.97 -2.08
CA ALA A 11 -3.51 -7.14 -2.45
C ALA A 11 -3.03 -8.59 -2.47
N ASN A 12 -3.73 -9.50 -1.77
CA ASN A 12 -3.37 -10.90 -1.70
C ASN A 12 -3.83 -11.68 -2.93
N THR A 13 -2.95 -11.74 -3.94
CA THR A 13 -3.18 -12.44 -5.22
C THR A 13 -2.80 -13.93 -5.20
N SER A 14 -2.20 -14.42 -4.10
CA SER A 14 -1.70 -15.80 -3.98
C SER A 14 -2.04 -16.39 -2.62
N TYR A 15 -2.31 -17.70 -2.60
CA TYR A 15 -2.54 -18.46 -1.36
C TYR A 15 -1.23 -18.90 -0.67
N LYS A 16 -0.08 -18.78 -1.33
CA LYS A 16 1.22 -19.26 -0.80
C LYS A 16 1.85 -18.27 0.18
N THR A 17 1.63 -16.98 -0.04
CA THR A 17 2.18 -15.90 0.79
C THR A 17 1.08 -14.87 0.96
N SER A 18 0.83 -14.45 2.20
CA SER A 18 -0.24 -13.51 2.53
C SER A 18 0.33 -12.31 3.25
N MET A 19 0.15 -11.12 2.66
CA MET A 19 0.38 -9.84 3.31
C MET A 19 -0.71 -9.66 4.37
N THR A 20 -0.33 -9.75 5.64
CA THR A 20 -1.26 -9.48 6.74
C THR A 20 -1.56 -7.99 6.85
N VAL A 21 -2.58 -7.62 7.62
CA VAL A 21 -2.85 -6.20 7.91
C VAL A 21 -1.64 -5.52 8.58
N ALA A 22 -0.92 -6.24 9.44
CA ALA A 22 0.27 -5.70 10.09
C ALA A 22 1.41 -5.47 9.08
N ASP A 23 1.58 -6.37 8.11
CA ASP A 23 2.57 -6.22 7.04
C ASP A 23 2.21 -5.04 6.13
N LEU A 24 0.93 -4.90 5.77
CA LEU A 24 0.44 -3.76 5.01
C LEU A 24 0.70 -2.44 5.75
N GLU A 25 0.37 -2.35 7.04
CA GLU A 25 0.64 -1.16 7.84
C GLU A 25 2.13 -0.82 7.87
N LYS A 26 2.99 -1.82 8.10
CA LYS A 26 4.44 -1.65 8.11
C LYS A 26 4.95 -1.18 6.75
N PHE A 27 4.49 -1.80 5.68
CA PHE A 27 4.82 -1.44 4.30
C PHE A 27 4.43 0.01 4.01
N MET A 28 3.18 0.39 4.26
CA MET A 28 2.68 1.76 4.03
C MET A 28 3.45 2.82 4.85
N LEU A 29 3.87 2.48 6.08
CA LEU A 29 4.63 3.39 6.94
C LEU A 29 6.11 3.52 6.58
N THR A 30 6.69 2.56 5.86
CA THR A 30 8.15 2.49 5.67
C THR A 30 8.59 2.42 4.21
N GLY A 31 7.67 2.11 3.28
CA GLY A 31 7.97 1.77 1.90
C GLY A 31 8.71 0.43 1.74
N LYS A 32 8.87 -0.37 2.80
CA LYS A 32 9.67 -1.60 2.73
C LYS A 32 8.78 -2.82 2.62
N ALA A 33 8.90 -3.52 1.50
CA ALA A 33 8.29 -4.83 1.28
C ALA A 33 9.04 -5.91 2.06
N GLU A 34 8.31 -6.87 2.64
CA GLU A 34 8.92 -8.08 3.16
C GLU A 34 9.35 -9.01 2.01
N PRO A 35 10.47 -9.74 2.14
CA PRO A 35 10.88 -10.69 1.10
C PRO A 35 9.77 -11.69 0.77
N GLY A 36 9.50 -11.89 -0.54
CA GLY A 36 8.42 -12.78 -0.99
C GLY A 36 7.03 -12.14 -1.05
N SER A 37 6.92 -10.82 -0.77
CA SER A 37 5.68 -10.04 -0.91
C SER A 37 5.62 -9.18 -2.20
N GLU A 38 6.54 -9.39 -3.14
CA GLU A 38 6.71 -8.53 -4.31
C GLU A 38 5.47 -8.52 -5.21
N GLY A 39 4.81 -9.67 -5.38
CA GLY A 39 3.58 -9.78 -6.15
C GLY A 39 2.41 -9.01 -5.52
N GLN A 40 2.30 -9.03 -4.19
CA GLN A 40 1.28 -8.31 -3.44
C GLN A 40 1.54 -6.80 -3.46
N VAL A 41 2.80 -6.39 -3.38
CA VAL A 41 3.19 -4.98 -3.50
C VAL A 41 2.90 -4.46 -4.90
N MET A 42 3.25 -5.20 -5.95
CA MET A 42 2.90 -4.82 -7.32
C MET A 42 1.39 -4.69 -7.49
N HIS A 43 0.61 -5.68 -7.04
CA HIS A 43 -0.85 -5.60 -7.11
C HIS A 43 -1.41 -4.42 -6.31
N LEU A 44 -0.90 -4.17 -5.10
CA LEU A 44 -1.33 -3.04 -4.27
C LEU A 44 -1.11 -1.69 -4.97
N ILE A 45 0.02 -1.53 -5.65
CA ILE A 45 0.42 -0.28 -6.28
C ILE A 45 -0.27 -0.07 -7.64
N ASP A 46 -0.44 -1.14 -8.43
CA ASP A 46 -0.91 -1.03 -9.82
C ASP A 46 -2.37 -1.43 -10.04
N GLU A 47 -2.91 -2.33 -9.21
CA GLU A 47 -4.21 -2.97 -9.47
C GLU A 47 -5.25 -2.69 -8.38
N THR A 48 -4.84 -2.39 -7.15
CA THR A 48 -5.78 -2.03 -6.08
C THR A 48 -6.46 -0.68 -6.38
N PRO A 49 -7.81 -0.60 -6.28
CA PRO A 49 -8.52 0.65 -6.53
C PRO A 49 -7.99 1.81 -5.66
N THR A 50 -7.73 2.96 -6.28
CA THR A 50 -7.19 4.15 -5.59
C THR A 50 -8.05 4.57 -4.39
N SER A 51 -9.37 4.45 -4.48
CA SER A 51 -10.28 4.75 -3.37
C SER A 51 -10.08 3.84 -2.15
N MET A 52 -9.70 2.58 -2.38
CA MET A 52 -9.39 1.62 -1.33
C MET A 52 -8.05 1.94 -0.67
N VAL A 53 -7.02 2.25 -1.48
CA VAL A 53 -5.71 2.72 -1.00
C VAL A 53 -5.87 4.00 -0.19
N ALA A 54 -6.62 4.98 -0.69
CA ALA A 54 -6.86 6.25 0.00
C ALA A 54 -7.57 6.04 1.36
N GLY A 55 -8.59 5.19 1.41
CA GLY A 55 -9.25 4.84 2.67
C GLY A 55 -8.30 4.15 3.67
N ALA A 56 -7.38 3.31 3.20
CA ALA A 56 -6.37 2.68 4.05
C ALA A 56 -5.32 3.69 4.54
N VAL A 57 -4.91 4.64 3.70
CA VAL A 57 -4.01 5.74 4.08
C VAL A 57 -4.66 6.59 5.18
N ASP A 58 -5.90 7.04 4.98
CA ASP A 58 -6.61 7.87 5.96
C ASP A 58 -6.82 7.14 7.29
N GLN A 59 -7.21 5.87 7.22
CA GLN A 59 -7.37 5.02 8.41
C GLN A 59 -6.04 4.84 9.15
N LEU A 60 -4.95 4.60 8.43
CA LEU A 60 -3.62 4.38 9.03
C LEU A 60 -3.04 5.67 9.62
N ALA A 61 -3.18 6.79 8.91
CA ALA A 61 -2.78 8.12 9.38
C ALA A 61 -3.47 8.46 10.70
N THR A 62 -4.79 8.26 10.76
CA THR A 62 -5.60 8.44 11.98
C THR A 62 -5.16 7.50 13.09
N LYS A 63 -4.98 6.20 12.79
CA LYS A 63 -4.57 5.17 13.75
C LYS A 63 -3.20 5.46 14.39
N LYS A 64 -2.26 6.00 13.62
CA LYS A 64 -0.87 6.28 14.07
C LYS A 64 -0.66 7.74 14.48
N ASN A 65 -1.67 8.60 14.33
CA ASN A 65 -1.59 10.04 14.56
C ASN A 65 -0.43 10.69 13.80
N ILE A 66 -0.37 10.42 12.49
CA ILE A 66 0.64 10.99 11.57
C ILE A 66 -0.04 11.65 10.38
N ASP A 67 0.71 12.47 9.66
CA ASP A 67 0.26 13.05 8.40
C ASP A 67 0.14 11.97 7.30
N ALA A 68 -1.02 11.89 6.66
CA ALA A 68 -1.29 11.00 5.54
C ALA A 68 -0.30 11.19 4.38
N GLN A 69 0.22 12.41 4.18
CA GLN A 69 1.20 12.70 3.14
C GLN A 69 2.49 11.90 3.31
N VAL A 70 2.88 11.55 4.54
CA VAL A 70 4.06 10.70 4.78
C VAL A 70 3.84 9.30 4.20
N ILE A 71 2.64 8.75 4.36
CA ILE A 71 2.28 7.44 3.83
C ILE A 71 2.24 7.48 2.29
N TRP A 72 1.63 8.52 1.71
CA TRP A 72 1.60 8.70 0.25
C TRP A 72 2.99 8.78 -0.36
N LYS A 73 3.91 9.52 0.26
CA LYS A 73 5.31 9.62 -0.20
C LYS A 73 6.02 8.26 -0.21
N ASN A 74 5.81 7.44 0.83
CA ASN A 74 6.37 6.09 0.85
C ASN A 74 5.83 5.23 -0.28
N LEU A 75 4.52 5.28 -0.54
CA LEU A 75 3.90 4.51 -1.62
C LEU A 75 4.36 4.98 -3.01
N ALA A 76 4.44 6.29 -3.23
CA ALA A 76 4.95 6.86 -4.47
C ALA A 76 6.42 6.50 -4.70
N GLN A 77 7.25 6.54 -3.65
CA GLN A 77 8.64 6.11 -3.72
C GLN A 77 8.76 4.63 -4.12
N VAL A 78 7.94 3.75 -3.53
CA VAL A 78 7.90 2.34 -3.93
C VAL A 78 7.44 2.18 -5.38
N ALA A 79 6.42 2.92 -5.81
CA ALA A 79 5.95 2.88 -7.19
C ALA A 79 7.08 3.24 -8.19
N ILE A 80 7.90 4.23 -7.86
CA ILE A 80 9.10 4.58 -8.63
C ILE A 80 10.12 3.44 -8.64
N GLU A 81 10.41 2.84 -7.49
CA GLU A 81 11.39 1.75 -7.35
C GLU A 81 11.01 0.50 -8.16
N ILE A 82 9.72 0.14 -8.16
CA ILE A 82 9.22 -1.00 -8.95
C ILE A 82 8.93 -0.64 -10.42
N LYS A 83 9.13 0.62 -10.81
CA LYS A 83 8.84 1.16 -12.15
C LYS A 83 7.38 0.94 -12.57
N SER A 84 6.47 1.25 -11.65
CA SER A 84 5.03 1.23 -11.91
C SER A 84 4.69 2.04 -13.17
N PRO A 85 3.85 1.52 -14.08
CA PRO A 85 3.35 2.27 -15.23
C PRO A 85 2.21 3.25 -14.86
N ASN A 86 1.71 3.20 -13.62
CA ASN A 86 0.56 3.98 -13.20
C ASN A 86 0.95 5.43 -12.87
N LYS A 87 0.65 6.35 -13.79
CA LYS A 87 0.93 7.80 -13.68
C LYS A 87 0.26 8.49 -12.50
N PHE A 88 -0.68 7.83 -11.82
CA PHE A 88 -1.22 8.34 -10.56
C PHE A 88 -0.10 8.66 -9.55
N TRP A 89 0.92 7.82 -9.48
CA TRP A 89 2.01 7.95 -8.52
C TRP A 89 2.89 9.18 -8.76
N ASP A 90 2.99 9.66 -10.00
CA ASP A 90 3.67 10.92 -10.35
C ASP A 90 2.95 12.15 -9.77
N ALA A 91 1.65 12.05 -9.50
CA ALA A 91 0.82 13.16 -9.03
C ALA A 91 0.68 13.24 -7.51
N VAL A 92 0.97 12.15 -6.78
CA VAL A 92 0.82 12.07 -5.31
C VAL A 92 2.14 12.05 -4.54
N GLY A 93 3.26 11.81 -5.22
CA GLY A 93 4.62 11.82 -4.65
C GLY A 93 5.16 13.21 -4.35
#